data_AF-A0AA86TEB3-F1
#
_entry.id   AF-A0AA86TEB3-F1
#
_cell.length_a   1.000
_cell.length_b   1.000
_cell.length_c   1.000
_cell.angle_alpha   90.00
_cell.angle_beta   90.00
_cell.angle_gamma   90.00
#
_symmetry.space_group_name_H-M   'P 1'
#
loop_
_entity.id
_entity.type
_entity.pdbx_description
1 polymer ?
#
loop_
_entity_poly.entity_id
_entity_poly.type
_entity_poly.pdbx_seq_one_letter_code
_entity_poly.pdbx_strand_id
1 'polypeptide(L)'
;MADPAGGGGGRTASYPSTAAGAGGGGAIVIASTTKITVQSTGVINANGGAGYRVACDWRAGGAGSGGAIRLVAPLVTNLGTIQALGGTPGCPTGGGPGRVRIEAFTLGAIYATNPAASIAATPGPVTASSVPALTSLPTLRISTIGGVSTPSVPGGTYTTADVTMPPGTTNPVTVTIEATNTPVPSTFTFVVLAPFTTATSVTANSTGTFASSTASASLTLPAGQTSVLNVYSNFVMP
;
A
#
# COMPACT_ATOMS: atom_id res chain seq x y z
N MET A 1 -1.22 -4.32 17.65
CA MET A 1 -0.60 -5.14 16.58
C MET A 1 0.84 -5.33 17.00
N ALA A 2 1.26 -6.55 17.35
CA ALA A 2 2.65 -6.83 17.70
C ALA A 2 3.45 -7.03 16.41
N ASP A 3 4.44 -6.19 16.19
CA ASP A 3 5.45 -6.32 15.14
C ASP A 3 6.31 -7.57 15.45
N PRO A 4 6.48 -8.55 14.54
CA PRO A 4 7.26 -9.73 14.82
C PRO A 4 8.76 -9.37 14.77
N ALA A 5 9.29 -8.83 15.86
CA ALA A 5 10.71 -8.58 16.01
C ALA A 5 11.46 -9.93 16.04
N GLY A 6 12.28 -10.17 15.01
CA GLY A 6 13.20 -11.31 14.96
C GLY A 6 14.31 -11.11 15.98
N GLY A 7 14.15 -11.71 17.17
CA GLY A 7 15.20 -11.71 18.20
C GLY A 7 16.45 -12.45 17.71
N GLY A 8 17.63 -11.85 17.89
CA GLY A 8 18.91 -12.46 17.54
C GLY A 8 19.32 -13.54 18.55
N GLY A 9 19.72 -14.70 18.05
CA GLY A 9 20.30 -15.78 18.85
C GLY A 9 21.82 -15.71 18.88
N GLY A 10 22.44 -15.41 20.03
CA GLY A 10 23.90 -15.31 20.17
C GLY A 10 24.44 -16.28 21.22
N ARG A 11 25.36 -17.18 20.84
CA ARG A 11 26.06 -18.09 21.76
C ARG A 11 27.11 -17.34 22.59
N THR A 12 27.12 -17.51 23.91
CA THR A 12 28.25 -17.09 24.77
C THR A 12 29.25 -18.24 24.88
N ALA A 13 30.52 -17.98 24.54
CA ALA A 13 31.59 -18.98 24.48
C ALA A 13 32.34 -19.15 25.81
N SER A 14 31.64 -19.16 26.94
CA SER A 14 32.31 -19.32 28.26
C SER A 14 31.58 -20.32 29.14
N TYR A 15 32.35 -21.24 29.71
CA TYR A 15 31.88 -22.38 30.50
C TYR A 15 31.27 -21.90 31.84
N PRO A 16 30.19 -22.55 32.34
CA PRO A 16 29.41 -23.58 31.67
C PRO A 16 28.45 -22.90 30.67
N SER A 17 28.62 -23.22 29.38
CA SER A 17 27.95 -22.54 28.27
C SER A 17 26.41 -22.68 28.33
N THR A 18 25.71 -21.61 28.67
CA THR A 18 24.25 -21.54 28.49
C THR A 18 23.94 -21.54 26.99
N ALA A 19 23.00 -22.36 26.54
CA ALA A 19 22.58 -22.29 25.15
C ALA A 19 21.68 -21.09 24.90
N ALA A 20 21.99 -20.33 23.85
CA ALA A 20 21.13 -19.27 23.36
C ALA A 20 20.02 -19.81 22.46
N GLY A 21 18.87 -19.15 22.47
CA GLY A 21 17.76 -19.45 21.56
C GLY A 21 18.10 -19.10 20.11
N ALA A 22 17.39 -19.71 19.17
CA ALA A 22 17.53 -19.44 17.75
C ALA A 22 16.72 -18.22 17.30
N GLY A 23 17.12 -17.61 16.17
CA GLY A 23 16.46 -16.42 15.65
C GLY A 23 15.09 -16.67 15.04
N GLY A 24 14.19 -15.69 15.12
CA GLY A 24 12.86 -15.75 14.48
C GLY A 24 12.92 -15.51 12.97
N GLY A 25 11.88 -15.93 12.25
CA GLY A 25 11.83 -15.90 10.78
C GLY A 25 11.59 -14.52 10.13
N GLY A 26 11.44 -13.44 10.89
CA GLY A 26 11.27 -12.08 10.38
C GLY A 26 9.93 -11.82 9.67
N ALA A 27 9.84 -10.74 8.90
CA ALA A 27 8.64 -10.38 8.14
C ALA A 27 8.98 -10.04 6.68
N ILE A 28 8.18 -10.56 5.77
CA ILE A 28 8.26 -10.35 4.32
C ILE A 28 6.92 -9.80 3.85
N VAL A 29 6.97 -8.70 3.08
CA VAL A 29 5.82 -8.24 2.30
C VAL A 29 6.26 -8.05 0.86
N ILE A 30 5.50 -8.63 -0.06
CA ILE A 30 5.67 -8.46 -1.50
C ILE A 30 4.37 -7.88 -2.03
N ALA A 31 4.47 -6.71 -2.64
CA ALA A 31 3.33 -6.00 -3.20
C ALA A 31 3.55 -5.73 -4.69
N SER A 32 2.47 -5.78 -5.48
CA SER A 32 2.49 -5.46 -6.90
C SER A 32 1.20 -4.73 -7.28
N THR A 33 1.32 -3.73 -8.15
CA THR A 33 0.18 -3.02 -8.74
C THR A 33 -0.53 -3.83 -9.82
N THR A 34 0.05 -4.95 -10.27
CA THR A 34 -0.49 -5.76 -11.37
C THR A 34 -0.65 -7.23 -10.96
N LYS A 35 0.47 -7.94 -10.76
CA LYS A 35 0.46 -9.37 -10.41
C LYS A 35 1.66 -9.82 -9.60
N ILE A 36 1.50 -10.89 -8.84
CA ILE A 36 2.56 -11.70 -8.25
C ILE A 36 2.45 -13.13 -8.78
N THR A 37 3.56 -13.68 -9.26
CA THR A 37 3.65 -15.08 -9.67
C THR A 37 4.84 -15.74 -8.99
N VAL A 38 4.57 -16.68 -8.09
CA VAL A 38 5.59 -17.59 -7.56
C VAL A 38 5.66 -18.80 -8.48
N GLN A 39 6.77 -18.93 -9.20
CA GLN A 39 7.02 -20.05 -10.11
C GLN A 39 7.15 -21.37 -9.35
N SER A 40 7.09 -22.51 -10.04
CA SER A 40 7.15 -23.84 -9.41
C SER A 40 8.43 -24.11 -8.64
N THR A 41 9.54 -23.50 -9.04
CA THR A 41 10.84 -23.54 -8.34
C THR A 41 11.02 -22.37 -7.36
N GLY A 42 10.06 -21.44 -7.32
CA GLY A 42 10.11 -20.27 -6.46
C GLY A 42 9.92 -20.63 -4.98
N VAL A 43 10.72 -19.98 -4.12
CA VAL A 43 10.66 -20.18 -2.67
C VAL A 43 10.58 -18.83 -1.97
N ILE A 44 9.58 -18.65 -1.12
CA ILE A 44 9.48 -17.56 -0.16
C ILE A 44 9.50 -18.17 1.24
N ASN A 45 10.55 -17.85 2.01
CA ASN A 45 10.82 -18.50 3.29
C ASN A 45 11.03 -17.45 4.40
N ALA A 46 10.22 -17.54 5.45
CA ALA A 46 10.34 -16.80 6.69
C ALA A 46 10.36 -17.77 7.89
N ASN A 47 11.10 -18.87 7.79
CA ASN A 47 11.18 -19.89 8.83
C ASN A 47 12.05 -19.44 10.02
N GLY A 48 11.68 -19.87 11.23
CA GLY A 48 12.50 -19.69 12.42
C GLY A 48 13.72 -20.62 12.46
N GLY A 49 14.76 -20.18 13.16
CA GLY A 49 16.00 -20.94 13.33
C GLY A 49 15.84 -22.17 14.23
N ALA A 50 16.64 -23.20 13.97
CA ALA A 50 16.61 -24.45 14.73
C ALA A 50 17.17 -24.28 16.15
N GLY A 51 16.48 -24.84 17.13
CA GLY A 51 17.01 -24.98 18.49
C GLY A 51 18.17 -25.97 18.55
N TYR A 52 18.99 -25.86 19.61
CA TYR A 52 20.13 -26.77 19.79
C TYR A 52 19.66 -28.09 20.42
N ARG A 53 19.87 -29.21 19.71
CA ARG A 53 19.40 -30.54 20.11
C ARG A 53 20.30 -31.17 21.17
N VAL A 54 19.85 -31.15 22.41
CA VAL A 54 20.50 -31.81 23.56
C VAL A 54 19.44 -32.36 24.52
N ALA A 55 19.88 -33.08 25.56
CA ALA A 55 19.00 -33.41 26.69
C ALA A 55 18.36 -32.12 27.22
N CYS A 56 17.12 -32.22 27.68
CA CYS A 56 16.34 -31.09 28.19
C CYS A 56 16.90 -30.53 29.50
N ASP A 57 18.08 -29.90 29.41
CA ASP A 57 18.86 -29.33 30.50
C ASP A 57 19.30 -27.90 30.16
N TRP A 58 20.18 -27.33 30.99
CA TRP A 58 20.70 -25.97 30.86
C TRP A 58 21.49 -25.69 29.56
N ARG A 59 21.79 -26.73 28.78
CA ARG A 59 22.45 -26.65 27.47
C ARG A 59 21.45 -26.59 26.32
N ALA A 60 20.14 -26.66 26.57
CA ALA A 60 19.12 -26.63 25.53
C ALA A 60 18.80 -25.19 25.09
N GLY A 61 19.00 -24.89 23.81
CA GLY A 61 18.62 -23.62 23.19
C GLY A 61 17.26 -23.74 22.52
N GLY A 62 16.34 -22.82 22.82
CA GLY A 62 15.00 -22.78 22.22
C GLY A 62 15.03 -22.55 20.72
N ALA A 63 14.01 -23.06 20.01
CA ALA A 63 13.84 -22.82 18.57
C ALA A 63 13.15 -21.47 18.29
N GLY A 64 13.47 -20.85 17.16
CA GLY A 64 12.90 -19.56 16.76
C GLY A 64 11.49 -19.73 16.16
N SER A 65 10.61 -18.75 16.34
CA SER A 65 9.29 -18.77 15.71
C SER A 65 9.36 -18.50 14.20
N GLY A 66 8.38 -18.99 13.46
CA GLY A 66 8.15 -18.58 12.08
C GLY A 66 7.78 -17.10 11.98
N GLY A 67 8.02 -16.54 10.81
CA GLY A 67 7.83 -15.13 10.48
C GLY A 67 6.47 -14.81 9.86
N ALA A 68 6.32 -13.59 9.35
CA ALA A 68 5.14 -13.18 8.61
C ALA A 68 5.44 -13.09 7.11
N ILE A 69 4.57 -13.61 6.25
CA ILE A 69 4.63 -13.43 4.80
C ILE A 69 3.30 -12.82 4.36
N ARG A 70 3.34 -11.68 3.66
CA ARG A 70 2.17 -11.04 3.06
C ARG A 70 2.39 -10.80 1.58
N LEU A 71 1.51 -11.34 0.73
CA LEU A 71 1.46 -11.06 -0.69
C LEU A 71 0.24 -10.21 -1.00
N VAL A 72 0.41 -9.08 -1.70
CA VAL A 72 -0.71 -8.20 -2.07
C VAL A 72 -0.60 -7.76 -3.53
N ALA A 73 -1.55 -8.16 -4.37
CA ALA A 73 -1.61 -7.74 -5.77
C ALA A 73 -3.01 -7.96 -6.37
N PRO A 74 -3.39 -7.29 -7.47
CA PRO A 74 -4.65 -7.60 -8.14
C PRO A 74 -4.81 -9.07 -8.52
N LEU A 75 -3.73 -9.70 -9.00
CA LEU A 75 -3.67 -11.14 -9.30
C LEU A 75 -2.49 -11.80 -8.57
N VAL A 76 -2.76 -12.88 -7.82
CA VAL A 76 -1.70 -13.71 -7.23
C VAL A 76 -1.80 -15.14 -7.73
N THR A 77 -0.67 -15.72 -8.15
CA THR A 77 -0.51 -17.14 -8.48
C THR A 77 0.67 -17.70 -7.70
N ASN A 78 0.48 -18.83 -7.04
CA ASN A 78 1.53 -19.58 -6.35
C ASN A 78 1.60 -21.01 -6.88
N LEU A 79 2.69 -21.34 -7.56
CA LEU A 79 3.03 -22.71 -7.97
C LEU A 79 4.22 -23.26 -7.18
N GLY A 80 4.85 -22.43 -6.34
CA GLY A 80 6.06 -22.75 -5.60
C GLY A 80 5.82 -22.95 -4.11
N THR A 81 6.88 -22.79 -3.33
CA THR A 81 6.86 -22.98 -1.87
C THR A 81 6.78 -21.64 -1.15
N ILE A 82 5.76 -21.47 -0.31
CA ILE A 82 5.65 -20.34 0.62
C ILE A 82 5.58 -20.91 2.03
N GLN A 83 6.56 -20.55 2.87
CA GLN A 83 6.65 -21.12 4.21
C GLN A 83 7.12 -20.13 5.28
N ALA A 84 6.49 -20.22 6.45
CA ALA A 84 6.83 -19.50 7.66
C ALA A 84 6.76 -20.46 8.86
N LEU A 85 7.53 -21.54 8.80
CA LEU A 85 7.59 -22.57 9.83
C LEU A 85 8.29 -22.06 11.08
N GLY A 86 7.87 -22.58 12.23
CA GLY A 86 8.72 -22.53 13.42
C GLY A 86 9.97 -23.38 13.24
N GLY A 87 11.04 -22.99 13.92
CA GLY A 87 12.28 -23.74 13.94
C GLY A 87 12.12 -25.10 14.60
N THR A 88 12.95 -26.06 14.19
CA THR A 88 12.92 -27.42 14.76
C THR A 88 13.28 -27.42 16.25
N PRO A 89 12.60 -28.23 17.08
CA PRO A 89 12.85 -28.29 18.52
C PRO A 89 14.31 -28.65 18.83
N GLY A 90 14.90 -27.93 19.79
CA GLY A 90 16.07 -28.41 20.53
C GLY A 90 15.68 -29.38 21.66
N CYS A 91 14.53 -29.10 22.30
CA CYS A 91 13.97 -29.81 23.45
C CYS A 91 12.52 -29.29 23.70
N PRO A 92 11.59 -30.09 24.24
CA PRO A 92 10.66 -30.94 23.46
C PRO A 92 9.78 -30.20 22.43
N THR A 93 9.70 -28.86 22.47
CA THR A 93 8.81 -28.03 21.64
C THR A 93 9.58 -27.23 20.58
N GLY A 94 9.05 -27.20 19.36
CA GLY A 94 9.58 -26.37 18.29
C GLY A 94 9.16 -24.91 18.42
N GLY A 95 9.66 -24.06 17.53
CA GLY A 95 9.15 -22.71 17.40
C GLY A 95 7.69 -22.72 16.96
N GLY A 96 6.92 -21.72 17.35
CA GLY A 96 5.56 -21.55 16.84
C GLY A 96 5.57 -21.24 15.33
N PRO A 97 4.55 -21.69 14.56
CA PRO A 97 4.42 -21.30 13.16
C PRO A 97 4.15 -19.80 13.05
N GLY A 98 4.61 -19.24 11.94
CA GLY A 98 4.38 -17.86 11.54
C GLY A 98 2.99 -17.64 10.95
N ARG A 99 2.86 -16.67 10.04
CA ARG A 99 1.62 -16.42 9.30
C ARG A 99 1.89 -16.14 7.83
N VAL A 100 1.04 -16.68 6.97
CA VAL A 100 1.01 -16.35 5.54
C VAL A 100 -0.33 -15.70 5.23
N ARG A 101 -0.30 -14.54 4.57
CA ARG A 101 -1.49 -13.82 4.11
C ARG A 101 -1.36 -13.52 2.62
N ILE A 102 -2.40 -13.85 1.86
CA ILE A 102 -2.48 -13.54 0.43
C ILE A 102 -3.72 -12.70 0.20
N GLU A 103 -3.53 -11.58 -0.47
CA GLU A 103 -4.54 -10.56 -0.71
C GLU A 103 -4.59 -10.27 -2.21
N ALA A 104 -5.69 -10.64 -2.86
CA ALA A 104 -5.87 -10.44 -4.30
C ALA A 104 -7.33 -10.29 -4.68
N PHE A 105 -7.61 -9.50 -5.72
CA PHE A 105 -8.96 -9.48 -6.32
C PHE A 105 -9.24 -10.79 -7.06
N THR A 106 -8.21 -11.33 -7.72
CA THR A 106 -8.26 -12.59 -8.45
C THR A 106 -7.13 -13.50 -7.99
N LEU A 107 -7.43 -14.77 -7.77
CA LEU A 107 -6.43 -15.81 -7.50
C LEU A 107 -6.29 -16.69 -8.73
N GLY A 108 -5.04 -16.88 -9.17
CA GLY A 108 -4.70 -17.99 -10.06
C GLY A 108 -4.58 -19.30 -9.27
N ALA A 109 -3.84 -20.26 -9.79
CA ALA A 109 -3.51 -21.47 -9.03
C ALA A 109 -2.70 -21.09 -7.77
N ILE A 110 -3.15 -21.57 -6.60
CA ILE A 110 -2.46 -21.39 -5.32
C ILE A 110 -2.14 -22.77 -4.74
N TYR A 111 -0.88 -23.17 -4.82
CA TYR A 111 -0.38 -24.34 -4.11
C TYR A 111 -0.33 -24.07 -2.60
N ALA A 112 -0.49 -25.14 -1.83
CA ALA A 112 -0.56 -25.06 -0.37
C ALA A 112 0.68 -24.38 0.21
N THR A 113 0.46 -23.48 1.16
CA THR A 113 1.51 -22.81 1.94
C THR A 113 1.64 -23.47 3.30
N ASN A 114 2.77 -23.27 3.98
CA ASN A 114 2.96 -23.80 5.34
C ASN A 114 3.54 -22.75 6.31
N PRO A 115 2.74 -22.17 7.22
CA PRO A 115 1.36 -22.52 7.54
C PRO A 115 0.36 -22.15 6.43
N ALA A 116 -0.84 -22.73 6.50
CA ALA A 116 -1.92 -22.46 5.55
C ALA A 116 -2.23 -20.95 5.50
N ALA A 117 -2.29 -20.40 4.30
CA ALA A 117 -2.47 -18.97 4.10
C ALA A 117 -3.90 -18.53 4.46
N SER A 118 -4.01 -17.40 5.15
CA SER A 118 -5.26 -16.64 5.18
C SER A 118 -5.41 -15.89 3.86
N ILE A 119 -6.52 -16.12 3.17
CA ILE A 119 -6.82 -15.52 1.87
C ILE A 119 -7.84 -14.40 2.06
N ALA A 120 -7.63 -13.25 1.42
CA ALA A 120 -8.62 -12.17 1.35
C ALA A 120 -8.83 -11.70 -0.10
N ALA A 121 -10.09 -11.72 -0.54
CA ALA A 121 -10.52 -11.29 -1.88
C ALA A 121 -10.60 -9.75 -2.02
N THR A 122 -10.49 -9.04 -0.90
CA THR A 122 -10.36 -7.60 -0.84
C THR A 122 -8.94 -7.30 -0.35
N PRO A 123 -8.00 -6.99 -1.26
CA PRO A 123 -6.71 -6.46 -0.87
C PRO A 123 -6.90 -5.34 0.13
N GLY A 124 -6.38 -5.53 1.34
CA GLY A 124 -6.37 -4.48 2.35
C GLY A 124 -5.55 -3.31 1.80
N PRO A 125 -5.94 -2.07 2.09
CA PRO A 125 -5.28 -0.93 1.48
C PRO A 125 -3.82 -0.94 1.89
N VAL A 126 -2.95 -1.03 0.90
CA VAL A 126 -1.51 -0.87 1.05
C VAL A 126 -1.30 0.65 1.01
N THR A 127 -1.64 1.29 2.13
CA THR A 127 -1.64 2.77 2.27
C THR A 127 -0.22 3.31 2.45
N ALA A 128 -0.06 4.63 2.47
CA ALA A 128 1.18 5.24 2.97
C ALA A 128 1.52 4.81 4.43
N SER A 129 0.55 4.29 5.18
CA SER A 129 0.73 3.75 6.53
C SER A 129 0.91 2.22 6.58
N SER A 130 0.95 1.51 5.44
CA SER A 130 1.27 0.08 5.45
C SER A 130 2.75 -0.13 5.79
N VAL A 131 3.09 -1.34 6.24
CA VAL A 131 4.49 -1.76 6.42
C VAL A 131 4.77 -2.89 5.42
N PRO A 132 5.63 -2.68 4.41
CA PRO A 132 6.28 -1.43 4.02
C PRO A 132 5.28 -0.42 3.42
N ALA A 133 5.60 0.86 3.53
CA ALA A 133 4.76 1.96 3.06
C ALA A 133 4.83 2.06 1.53
N LEU A 134 3.68 2.22 0.87
CA LEU A 134 3.68 2.69 -0.52
C LEU A 134 3.83 4.20 -0.54
N THR A 135 5.05 4.66 -0.84
CA THR A 135 5.40 6.08 -0.96
C THR A 135 5.04 6.68 -2.32
N SER A 136 4.43 5.92 -3.23
CA SER A 136 4.21 6.30 -4.64
C SER A 136 2.75 6.19 -5.10
N LEU A 137 1.77 6.37 -4.21
CA LEU A 137 0.36 6.41 -4.60
C LEU A 137 0.08 7.68 -5.43
N PRO A 138 -0.68 7.57 -6.55
CA PRO A 138 -1.16 8.73 -7.28
C PRO A 138 -2.00 9.62 -6.37
N THR A 139 -1.73 10.92 -6.38
CA THR A 139 -2.59 11.91 -5.72
C THR A 139 -3.04 12.95 -6.72
N LEU A 140 -4.20 13.55 -6.46
CA LEU A 140 -4.78 14.62 -7.24
C LEU A 140 -5.46 15.60 -6.28
N ARG A 141 -5.17 16.89 -6.43
CA ARG A 141 -5.89 17.96 -5.76
C ARG A 141 -6.10 19.14 -6.70
N ILE A 142 -7.24 19.81 -6.56
CA ILE A 142 -7.36 21.19 -7.02
C ILE A 142 -6.48 22.04 -6.10
N SER A 143 -5.64 22.91 -6.65
CA SER A 143 -4.72 23.76 -5.87
C SER A 143 -5.18 25.21 -5.86
N THR A 144 -5.69 25.71 -6.99
CA THR A 144 -6.23 27.08 -7.10
C THR A 144 -7.45 27.17 -8.00
N ILE A 145 -8.34 28.10 -7.69
CA ILE A 145 -9.50 28.50 -8.49
C ILE A 145 -9.44 30.01 -8.65
N GLY A 146 -9.22 30.49 -9.87
CA GLY A 146 -9.07 31.92 -10.21
C GLY A 146 -8.01 32.63 -9.37
N GLY A 147 -6.90 31.95 -9.07
CA GLY A 147 -5.81 32.47 -8.25
C GLY A 147 -6.02 32.36 -6.73
N VAL A 148 -7.19 31.93 -6.26
CA VAL A 148 -7.44 31.66 -4.83
C VAL A 148 -7.08 30.22 -4.51
N SER A 149 -6.26 30.00 -3.48
CA SER A 149 -5.87 28.67 -3.00
C SER A 149 -7.07 27.90 -2.45
N THR A 150 -7.20 26.64 -2.80
CA THR A 150 -8.23 25.77 -2.22
C THR A 150 -7.78 25.18 -0.87
N PRO A 151 -8.71 24.82 0.03
CA PRO A 151 -8.39 24.06 1.23
C PRO A 151 -7.74 22.71 0.92
N SER A 152 -6.93 22.19 1.83
CA SER A 152 -6.29 20.86 1.71
C SER A 152 -7.29 19.70 1.78
N VAL A 153 -8.45 19.91 2.41
CA VAL A 153 -9.56 18.96 2.50
C VAL A 153 -10.85 19.70 2.13
N PRO A 154 -11.23 19.75 0.84
CA PRO A 154 -12.47 20.37 0.40
C PRO A 154 -13.70 19.61 0.92
N GLY A 155 -14.75 20.33 1.32
CA GLY A 155 -16.04 19.76 1.70
C GLY A 155 -16.87 19.31 0.49
N GLY A 156 -16.71 19.95 -0.67
CA GLY A 156 -17.39 19.56 -1.91
C GLY A 156 -18.91 19.66 -1.87
N THR A 157 -19.46 20.66 -1.16
CA THR A 157 -20.91 20.81 -0.93
C THR A 157 -21.50 21.99 -1.70
N TYR A 158 -22.83 21.98 -1.89
CA TYR A 158 -23.57 23.09 -2.48
C TYR A 158 -23.97 24.18 -1.48
N THR A 159 -23.85 23.93 -0.18
CA THR A 159 -24.35 24.81 0.89
C THR A 159 -23.25 25.62 1.55
N THR A 160 -22.03 25.09 1.58
CA THR A 160 -20.85 25.76 2.16
C THR A 160 -19.75 25.72 1.13
N ALA A 161 -19.36 26.91 0.65
CA ALA A 161 -18.32 27.04 -0.36
C ALA A 161 -16.93 26.82 0.25
N ASP A 162 -16.13 25.95 -0.38
CA ASP A 162 -14.72 25.75 -0.04
C ASP A 162 -13.85 26.94 -0.46
N VAL A 163 -14.25 27.63 -1.54
CA VAL A 163 -13.62 28.83 -2.07
C VAL A 163 -14.70 29.84 -2.44
N THR A 164 -14.53 31.09 -2.00
CA THR A 164 -15.37 32.20 -2.43
C THR A 164 -14.57 33.09 -3.37
N MET A 165 -15.10 33.34 -4.56
CA MET A 165 -14.43 34.17 -5.56
C MET A 165 -14.46 35.65 -5.16
N PRO A 166 -13.37 36.41 -5.38
CA PRO A 166 -13.39 37.85 -5.18
C PRO A 166 -14.45 38.55 -6.05
N PRO A 167 -15.09 39.62 -5.56
CA PRO A 167 -15.97 40.44 -6.38
C PRO A 167 -15.27 40.92 -7.65
N GLY A 168 -15.96 40.87 -8.79
CA GLY A 168 -15.40 41.27 -10.09
C GLY A 168 -14.64 40.16 -10.83
N THR A 169 -14.56 38.95 -10.29
CA THR A 169 -14.07 37.78 -11.05
C THR A 169 -14.92 37.59 -12.31
N THR A 170 -14.29 37.56 -13.49
CA THR A 170 -14.94 37.30 -14.77
C THR A 170 -14.69 35.88 -15.25
N ASN A 171 -15.65 35.32 -15.99
CA ASN A 171 -15.46 34.06 -16.70
C ASN A 171 -14.64 34.29 -17.99
N PRO A 172 -13.83 33.31 -18.41
CA PRO A 172 -13.58 32.03 -17.76
C PRO A 172 -12.57 32.11 -16.60
N VAL A 173 -12.77 31.27 -15.59
CA VAL A 173 -11.90 31.15 -14.41
C VAL A 173 -10.90 30.02 -14.63
N THR A 174 -9.61 30.30 -14.44
CA THR A 174 -8.56 29.27 -14.47
C THR A 174 -8.60 28.42 -13.21
N VAL A 175 -8.72 27.11 -13.36
CA VAL A 175 -8.56 26.15 -12.27
C VAL A 175 -7.30 25.34 -12.51
N THR A 176 -6.44 25.27 -11.49
CA THR A 176 -5.19 24.51 -11.53
C THR A 176 -5.27 23.34 -10.57
N ILE A 177 -4.77 22.19 -11.03
CA ILE A 177 -4.57 21.00 -10.20
C ILE A 177 -3.09 20.71 -10.01
N GLU A 178 -2.80 19.97 -8.94
CA GLU A 178 -1.53 19.31 -8.71
C GLU A 178 -1.78 17.80 -8.61
N ALA A 179 -0.93 17.03 -9.28
CA ALA A 179 -0.95 15.59 -9.23
C ALA A 179 0.46 15.03 -8.97
N THR A 180 0.54 13.98 -8.17
CA THR A 180 1.80 13.26 -7.91
C THR A 180 1.67 11.81 -8.31
N ASN A 181 2.78 11.19 -8.70
CA ASN A 181 2.86 9.80 -9.15
C ASN A 181 1.89 9.48 -10.30
N THR A 182 1.74 10.41 -11.25
CA THR A 182 0.89 10.25 -12.44
C THR A 182 1.74 10.35 -13.71
N PRO A 183 1.48 9.54 -14.76
CA PRO A 183 2.16 9.69 -16.05
C PRO A 183 2.04 11.12 -16.59
N VAL A 184 3.08 11.59 -17.28
CA VAL A 184 3.06 12.89 -17.96
C VAL A 184 3.35 12.67 -19.44
N PRO A 185 2.48 13.12 -20.36
CA PRO A 185 1.22 13.82 -20.11
C PRO A 185 0.08 12.87 -19.69
N SER A 186 -0.75 13.28 -18.73
CA SER A 186 -2.06 12.70 -18.44
C SER A 186 -3.16 13.71 -18.74
N THR A 187 -4.27 13.27 -19.34
CA THR A 187 -5.43 14.12 -19.61
C THR A 187 -6.39 14.10 -18.42
N PHE A 188 -6.60 15.26 -17.80
CA PHE A 188 -7.54 15.44 -16.71
C PHE A 188 -8.84 16.05 -17.24
N THR A 189 -9.97 15.53 -16.76
CA THR A 189 -11.31 16.06 -17.03
C THR A 189 -11.78 16.86 -15.83
N PHE A 190 -12.05 18.14 -16.05
CA PHE A 190 -12.61 19.07 -15.08
C PHE A 190 -14.11 19.15 -15.32
N VAL A 191 -14.91 19.00 -14.27
CA VAL A 191 -16.36 19.01 -14.35
C VAL A 191 -16.92 20.04 -13.37
N VAL A 192 -17.73 20.96 -13.88
CA VAL A 192 -18.50 21.91 -13.09
C VAL A 192 -19.92 21.38 -12.94
N LEU A 193 -20.34 21.18 -11.70
CA LEU A 193 -21.70 20.77 -11.34
C LEU A 193 -22.35 21.93 -10.58
N ALA A 194 -23.20 22.72 -11.24
CA ALA A 194 -24.01 23.73 -10.58
C ALA A 194 -25.42 23.16 -10.27
N PRO A 195 -26.07 23.61 -9.17
CA PRO A 195 -27.44 23.22 -8.88
C PRO A 195 -28.38 23.50 -10.06
N PHE A 196 -29.25 22.54 -10.38
CA PHE A 196 -30.29 22.65 -11.40
C PHE A 196 -29.80 22.93 -12.83
N THR A 197 -28.51 22.75 -13.11
CA THR A 197 -27.91 22.92 -14.45
C THR A 197 -27.24 21.64 -14.93
N THR A 198 -27.11 21.50 -16.26
CA THR A 198 -26.30 20.43 -16.85
C THR A 198 -24.83 20.62 -16.51
N ALA A 199 -24.15 19.52 -16.19
CA ALA A 199 -22.71 19.52 -15.96
C ALA A 199 -21.96 20.01 -17.20
N THR A 200 -20.96 20.86 -17.02
CA THR A 200 -20.02 21.24 -18.08
C THR A 200 -18.65 20.64 -17.81
N SER A 201 -17.91 20.29 -18.86
CA SER A 201 -16.60 19.68 -18.71
C SER A 201 -15.57 20.21 -19.70
N VAL A 202 -14.34 20.35 -19.25
CA VAL A 202 -13.17 20.73 -20.07
C VAL A 202 -12.01 19.81 -19.72
N THR A 203 -11.17 19.48 -20.69
CA THR A 203 -9.97 18.67 -20.47
C THR A 203 -8.70 19.50 -20.53
N ALA A 204 -7.71 19.17 -19.70
CA ALA A 204 -6.36 19.71 -19.81
C ALA A 204 -5.30 18.62 -19.58
N ASN A 205 -4.17 18.73 -20.27
CA ASN A 205 -3.05 17.81 -20.10
C ASN A 205 -2.11 18.29 -19.00
N SER A 206 -1.56 17.35 -18.23
CA SER A 206 -0.53 17.67 -17.26
C SER A 206 0.81 17.98 -17.89
N THR A 207 1.58 18.81 -17.20
CA THR A 207 2.98 19.15 -17.48
C THR A 207 3.82 18.99 -16.22
N GLY A 208 5.13 18.79 -16.35
CA GLY A 208 6.04 18.55 -15.23
C GLY A 208 6.64 17.15 -15.29
N THR A 209 6.64 16.45 -14.16
CA THR A 209 7.28 15.14 -13.98
C THR A 209 6.31 14.11 -13.42
N PHE A 210 6.67 12.83 -13.46
CA PHE A 210 5.88 11.77 -12.82
C PHE A 210 5.67 12.03 -11.32
N ALA A 211 6.68 12.54 -10.61
CA ALA A 211 6.61 12.78 -9.17
C ALA A 211 5.76 14.02 -8.82
N SER A 212 5.69 15.01 -9.71
CA SER A 212 4.95 16.25 -9.52
C SER A 212 4.59 16.84 -10.87
N SER A 213 3.28 16.93 -11.14
CA SER A 213 2.73 17.50 -12.36
C SER A 213 1.55 18.43 -12.07
N THR A 214 1.29 19.35 -13.00
CA THR A 214 0.19 20.31 -12.92
C THR A 214 -0.59 20.35 -14.22
N ALA A 215 -1.89 20.61 -14.13
CA ALA A 215 -2.74 20.91 -15.29
C ALA A 215 -3.65 22.08 -14.96
N SER A 216 -3.95 22.91 -15.95
CA SER A 216 -4.82 24.08 -15.80
C SER A 216 -5.89 24.09 -16.89
N ALA A 217 -7.13 24.32 -16.50
CA ALA A 217 -8.27 24.45 -17.41
C ALA A 217 -9.02 25.76 -17.16
N SER A 218 -9.51 26.38 -18.24
CA SER A 218 -10.39 27.55 -18.17
C SER A 218 -11.84 27.09 -18.12
N LEU A 219 -12.53 27.39 -17.03
CA LEU A 219 -13.89 26.92 -16.73
C LEU A 219 -14.86 28.09 -16.60
N THR A 220 -16.09 27.92 -17.04
CA THR A 220 -17.17 28.87 -16.78
C THR A 220 -17.89 28.46 -15.51
N LEU A 221 -17.84 29.29 -14.47
CA LEU A 221 -18.56 29.09 -13.22
C LEU A 221 -19.81 29.99 -13.20
N PRO A 222 -21.01 29.44 -12.93
CA PRO A 222 -22.21 30.24 -12.76
C PRO A 222 -22.07 31.24 -11.60
N ALA A 223 -22.49 32.49 -11.84
CA ALA A 223 -22.41 33.55 -10.83
C ALA A 223 -23.53 33.45 -9.80
N GLY A 224 -23.26 33.91 -8.57
CA GLY A 224 -24.29 34.02 -7.51
C GLY A 224 -24.71 32.70 -6.85
N GLN A 225 -24.01 31.60 -7.13
CA GLN A 225 -24.30 30.27 -6.57
C GLN A 225 -23.03 29.46 -6.32
N THR A 226 -23.12 28.50 -5.40
CA THR A 226 -22.05 27.52 -5.17
C THR A 226 -22.13 26.41 -6.20
N SER A 227 -20.99 26.06 -6.80
CA SER A 227 -20.84 24.92 -7.71
C SER A 227 -19.88 23.90 -7.11
N VAL A 228 -20.11 22.62 -7.38
CA VAL A 228 -19.17 21.55 -7.03
C VAL A 228 -18.25 21.32 -8.22
N LEU A 229 -16.94 21.22 -7.95
CA LEU A 229 -15.93 20.97 -8.96
C LEU A 229 -15.30 19.60 -8.76
N ASN A 230 -15.38 18.77 -9.79
CA ASN A 230 -14.75 17.45 -9.81
C ASN A 230 -13.64 17.43 -10.85
N VAL A 231 -12.51 16.80 -10.51
CA VAL A 231 -11.45 16.52 -11.48
C VAL A 231 -11.07 15.05 -11.37
N TYR A 232 -10.96 14.40 -12.52
CA TYR A 232 -10.52 13.00 -12.59
C TYR A 232 -9.71 12.74 -13.86
N SER A 233 -8.96 11.65 -13.87
CA SER A 233 -8.24 11.15 -15.03
C SER A 233 -8.19 9.63 -14.99
N ASN A 234 -8.06 9.02 -16.16
CA ASN A 234 -7.79 7.60 -16.31
C ASN A 234 -6.44 7.45 -17.00
N PHE A 235 -5.51 6.74 -16.38
CA PHE A 235 -4.22 6.45 -16.97
C PHE A 235 -3.77 5.05 -16.54
N VAL A 236 -2.92 4.43 -17.37
CA VAL A 236 -2.26 3.17 -17.06
C VAL A 236 -0.93 3.51 -16.40
N MET A 237 -0.68 2.95 -15.22
CA MET A 237 0.65 3.06 -14.60
C MET A 237 1.63 2.14 -15.32
N PRO A 238 2.86 2.60 -15.62
CA PRO A 238 3.89 1.78 -16.24
C PRO A 238 4.28 0.57 -15.37
#